data_AF-A0A850PV56-F1
#
_entry.id   AF-A0A850PV56-F1
#
_cell.length_a   1.000
_cell.length_b   1.000
_cell.length_c   1.000
_cell.angle_alpha   90.00
_cell.angle_beta   90.00
_cell.angle_gamma   90.00
#
_symmetry.space_group_name_H-M   'P 1'
#
loop_
_entity.id
_entity.type
_entity.pdbx_description
1 polymer ?
#
loop_
_entity_poly.entity_id
_entity_poly.type
_entity_poly.pdbx_seq_one_letter_code
_entity_poly.pdbx_strand_id
1 'polypeptide(L)'
;MQASSVAGVLLAAGAGTRYGLPKVLAEDGGWLRLGVSALADGGCGDVVVVLGAAVVDVPPPARSVVAVNWADGMSASVRAGLLALAESIEFVVLTTVDTPDVGAASVRRVLAAAAASESGLARARYGERPGHPVVIARRHWPQLLDALTGDDGAGPFLRSRDDVIAVDCADLGSGLDVDER
;
A
#
# COMPACT_ATOMS: atom_id res chain seq x y z
N MET A 1 14.36 9.43 -10.89
CA MET A 1 12.88 9.40 -10.82
C MET A 1 12.44 10.63 -10.07
N GLN A 2 11.46 11.38 -10.60
CA GLN A 2 10.92 12.53 -9.89
C GLN A 2 9.92 12.03 -8.84
N ALA A 3 9.89 12.60 -7.63
CA ALA A 3 8.93 12.19 -6.60
C ALA A 3 7.48 12.28 -7.10
N SER A 4 7.18 13.23 -8.00
CA SER A 4 5.87 13.40 -8.62
C SER A 4 5.45 12.27 -9.58
N SER A 5 6.35 11.37 -9.98
CA SER A 5 6.00 10.18 -10.77
C SER A 5 5.73 8.93 -9.92
N VAL A 6 5.79 9.06 -8.59
CA VAL A 6 5.53 7.97 -7.64
C VAL A 6 4.32 8.32 -6.78
N ALA A 7 3.34 7.41 -6.75
CA ALA A 7 2.22 7.52 -5.83
C ALA A 7 2.32 6.49 -4.70
N GLY A 8 1.86 6.88 -3.52
CA GLY A 8 1.65 6.00 -2.39
C GLY A 8 0.16 5.76 -2.18
N VAL A 9 -0.25 4.51 -2.06
CA VAL A 9 -1.64 4.13 -1.76
C VAL A 9 -1.66 3.41 -0.42
N LEU A 10 -2.32 4.02 0.55
CA LEU A 10 -2.58 3.47 1.88
C LEU A 10 -3.96 2.84 1.90
N LEU A 11 -4.03 1.51 2.01
CA LEU A 11 -5.27 0.76 2.10
C LEU A 11 -5.80 0.82 3.55
N ALA A 12 -6.95 1.45 3.74
CA ALA A 12 -7.55 1.70 5.06
C ALA A 12 -9.09 1.55 5.07
N ALA A 13 -9.64 0.85 4.08
CA ALA A 13 -11.08 0.79 3.84
C ALA A 13 -11.82 -0.25 4.70
N GLY A 14 -11.11 -1.17 5.33
CA GLY A 14 -11.70 -2.29 6.06
C GLY A 14 -12.40 -1.89 7.35
N ALA A 15 -13.45 -2.65 7.70
CA ALA A 15 -14.22 -2.46 8.94
C ALA A 15 -13.45 -2.82 10.22
N GLY A 16 -12.32 -3.53 10.11
CA GLY A 16 -11.52 -3.95 11.25
C GLY A 16 -12.27 -4.87 12.20
N THR A 17 -13.15 -5.75 11.70
CA THR A 17 -14.04 -6.60 12.50
C THR A 17 -13.31 -7.41 13.58
N ARG A 18 -12.12 -7.95 13.26
CA ARG A 18 -11.28 -8.69 14.23
C ARG A 18 -10.61 -7.77 15.26
N TYR A 19 -10.28 -6.55 14.86
CA TYR A 19 -9.66 -5.55 15.72
C TYR A 19 -10.69 -4.81 16.62
N GLY A 20 -11.97 -4.83 16.23
CA GLY A 20 -13.10 -4.24 16.96
C GLY A 20 -13.48 -2.82 16.51
N LEU A 21 -12.72 -2.20 15.60
CA LEU A 21 -13.02 -0.90 15.00
C LEU A 21 -12.26 -0.71 13.67
N PRO A 22 -12.72 0.18 12.75
CA PRO A 22 -11.99 0.50 11.53
C PRO A 22 -10.58 1.01 11.83
N LYS A 23 -9.54 0.27 11.42
CA LYS A 23 -8.14 0.50 11.84
C LYS A 23 -7.59 1.89 11.47
N VAL A 24 -8.25 2.62 10.56
CA VAL A 24 -7.97 4.04 10.28
C VAL A 24 -8.17 4.95 11.51
N LEU A 25 -9.00 4.53 12.47
CA LEU A 25 -9.28 5.21 13.74
C LEU A 25 -8.38 4.72 14.90
N ALA A 26 -7.57 3.68 14.69
CA ALA A 26 -6.72 3.11 15.75
C ALA A 26 -5.73 4.13 16.29
N GLU A 27 -5.48 4.08 17.60
CA GLU A 27 -4.60 5.01 18.33
C GLU A 27 -4.95 6.49 18.04
N ASP A 28 -6.25 6.81 18.06
CA ASP A 28 -6.80 8.13 17.71
C ASP A 28 -6.30 8.63 16.34
N GLY A 29 -6.33 7.75 15.35
CA GLY A 29 -5.81 7.97 13.99
C GLY A 29 -4.28 7.96 13.89
N GLY A 30 -3.59 7.46 14.90
CA GLY A 30 -2.13 7.35 14.94
C GLY A 30 -1.60 6.49 13.78
N TRP A 31 -2.24 5.37 13.50
CA TRP A 31 -1.81 4.47 12.41
C TRP A 31 -2.01 5.09 11.04
N LEU A 32 -3.10 5.84 10.84
CA LEU A 32 -3.31 6.63 9.62
C LEU A 32 -2.17 7.65 9.42
N ARG A 33 -1.83 8.42 10.46
CA ARG A 33 -0.74 9.40 10.40
C ARG A 33 0.60 8.73 10.07
N LEU A 34 0.92 7.61 10.72
CA LEU A 34 2.14 6.85 10.46
C LEU A 34 2.21 6.35 9.01
N GLY A 35 1.13 5.76 8.49
CA GLY A 35 1.08 5.28 7.11
C GLY A 35 1.22 6.41 6.07
N VAL A 36 0.59 7.56 6.30
CA VAL A 36 0.72 8.74 5.43
C VAL A 36 2.16 9.26 5.45
N SER A 37 2.77 9.43 6.63
CA SER A 37 4.16 9.86 6.75
C SER A 37 5.12 8.86 6.10
N ALA A 38 4.89 7.55 6.28
CA ALA A 38 5.71 6.52 5.66
C ALA A 38 5.74 6.62 4.14
N LEU A 39 4.59 6.90 3.50
CA LEU A 39 4.52 7.06 2.05
C LEU A 39 5.12 8.39 1.58
N ALA A 40 4.74 9.51 2.20
CA ALA A 40 5.20 10.84 1.83
C ALA A 40 6.72 10.97 1.98
N ASP A 41 7.25 10.69 3.17
CA ASP A 41 8.69 10.74 3.44
C ASP A 41 9.43 9.58 2.75
N GLY A 42 8.68 8.56 2.33
CA GLY A 42 9.12 7.40 1.54
C GLY A 42 9.48 7.73 0.09
N GLY A 43 9.12 8.92 -0.39
CA GLY A 43 9.39 9.35 -1.77
C GLY A 43 8.15 9.35 -2.69
N CYS A 44 6.94 9.20 -2.14
CA CYS A 44 5.70 9.33 -2.90
C CYS A 44 5.29 10.81 -2.99
N GLY A 45 5.16 11.34 -4.20
CA GLY A 45 4.71 12.71 -4.45
C GLY A 45 3.19 12.90 -4.44
N ASP A 46 2.42 11.83 -4.64
CA ASP A 46 0.97 11.78 -4.46
C ASP A 46 0.64 10.68 -3.43
N VAL A 47 -0.06 11.02 -2.35
CA VAL A 47 -0.44 10.05 -1.31
C VAL A 47 -1.95 9.94 -1.25
N VAL A 48 -2.46 8.75 -1.56
CA VAL A 48 -3.88 8.43 -1.59
C VAL A 48 -4.21 7.45 -0.47
N VAL A 49 -5.13 7.85 0.41
CA VAL A 49 -5.71 6.95 1.42
C VAL A 49 -7.02 6.41 0.88
N VAL A 50 -7.13 5.09 0.80
CA VAL A 50 -8.38 4.42 0.41
C VAL A 50 -9.21 4.15 1.65
N LEU A 51 -10.34 4.83 1.75
CA LEU A 51 -11.32 4.72 2.82
C LEU A 51 -12.51 3.84 2.40
N GLY A 52 -13.33 3.44 3.36
CA GLY A 52 -14.46 2.53 3.14
C GLY A 52 -15.40 2.52 4.32
N ALA A 53 -15.30 1.50 5.17
CA ALA A 53 -16.16 1.30 6.34
C ALA A 53 -16.21 2.52 7.29
N ALA A 54 -15.12 3.29 7.36
CA ALA A 54 -15.10 4.61 7.96
C ALA A 54 -14.56 5.63 6.96
N VAL A 55 -15.17 6.81 6.95
CA VAL A 55 -14.69 7.99 6.23
C VAL A 55 -14.25 9.01 7.27
N VAL A 56 -12.98 9.44 7.16
CA VAL A 56 -12.32 10.32 8.12
C VAL A 56 -11.53 11.39 7.37
N ASP A 57 -11.20 12.48 8.07
CA ASP A 57 -10.26 13.45 7.54
C ASP A 57 -8.85 12.84 7.46
N VAL A 58 -8.21 13.02 6.29
CA VAL A 58 -6.85 12.52 6.06
C VAL A 58 -5.82 13.63 6.30
N PRO A 59 -4.71 13.34 6.98
CA PRO A 59 -3.69 14.36 7.24
C PRO A 59 -2.97 14.73 5.93
N PRO A 60 -2.60 16.01 5.75
CA PRO A 60 -1.74 16.40 4.64
C PRO A 60 -0.38 15.67 4.71
N PRO A 61 0.28 15.40 3.57
CA PRO A 61 -0.10 15.82 2.22
C PRO A 61 -1.11 14.88 1.54
N ALA A 62 -1.69 13.91 2.25
CA ALA A 62 -2.55 12.92 1.63
C ALA A 62 -3.93 13.47 1.23
N ARG A 63 -4.53 12.78 0.27
CA ARG A 63 -5.94 12.92 -0.12
C ARG A 63 -6.64 11.58 -0.01
N SER A 64 -7.96 11.59 0.14
CA SER A 64 -8.75 10.36 0.27
C SER A 64 -9.48 10.00 -1.02
N VAL A 65 -9.65 8.69 -1.26
CA VAL A 65 -10.68 8.14 -2.15
C VAL A 65 -11.52 7.15 -1.35
N VAL A 66 -12.82 7.08 -1.63
CA VAL A 66 -13.71 6.11 -0.99
C VAL A 66 -13.92 4.92 -1.93
N ALA A 67 -13.55 3.73 -1.49
CA ALA A 67 -13.93 2.49 -2.15
C ALA A 67 -15.40 2.19 -1.81
N VAL A 68 -16.32 2.56 -2.71
CA VAL A 68 -17.78 2.37 -2.51
C VAL A 68 -18.11 0.90 -2.22
N ASN A 69 -17.42 0.00 -2.92
CA ASN A 69 -17.60 -1.44 -2.79
C ASN A 69 -16.55 -2.08 -1.86
N TRP A 70 -16.08 -1.38 -0.84
CA TRP A 70 -15.06 -1.91 0.08
C TRP A 70 -15.44 -3.27 0.69
N ALA A 71 -16.74 -3.53 0.84
CA ALA A 71 -17.28 -4.78 1.37
C ALA A 71 -17.05 -6.00 0.45
N ASP A 72 -16.73 -5.77 -0.84
CA ASP A 72 -16.38 -6.84 -1.79
C ASP A 72 -14.95 -7.38 -1.56
N GLY A 73 -14.22 -6.79 -0.62
CA GLY A 73 -12.91 -7.23 -0.17
C GLY A 73 -11.76 -6.31 -0.55
N MET A 74 -10.53 -6.77 -0.30
CA MET A 74 -9.30 -6.02 -0.55
C MET A 74 -9.16 -5.60 -2.02
N SER A 75 -9.68 -6.41 -2.95
CA SER A 75 -9.63 -6.14 -4.39
C SER A 75 -10.29 -4.81 -4.77
N ALA A 76 -11.43 -4.49 -4.17
CA ALA A 76 -12.14 -3.23 -4.40
C ALA A 76 -11.34 -2.01 -3.90
N SER A 77 -10.63 -2.17 -2.79
CA SER A 77 -9.79 -1.12 -2.21
C SER A 77 -8.57 -0.83 -3.07
N VAL A 78 -7.86 -1.89 -3.51
CA VAL A 78 -6.72 -1.74 -4.43
C VAL A 78 -7.18 -1.11 -5.75
N ARG A 79 -8.30 -1.57 -6.32
CA ARG A 79 -8.88 -1.01 -7.55
C ARG A 79 -9.18 0.48 -7.40
N ALA A 80 -9.87 0.89 -6.33
CA ALA A 80 -10.19 2.29 -6.08
C ALA A 80 -8.93 3.16 -5.95
N GLY A 81 -7.91 2.66 -5.24
CA GLY A 81 -6.63 3.34 -5.09
C GLY A 81 -5.93 3.56 -6.42
N LEU A 82 -5.80 2.52 -7.25
CA LEU A 82 -5.13 2.60 -8.56
C LEU A 82 -5.87 3.50 -9.55
N LEU A 83 -7.20 3.40 -9.62
CA LEU A 83 -8.01 4.20 -10.55
C LEU A 83 -8.05 5.70 -10.16
N ALA A 84 -7.69 6.04 -8.93
CA ALA A 84 -7.60 7.43 -8.48
C ALA A 84 -6.27 8.11 -8.84
N LEU A 85 -5.29 7.38 -9.41
CA LEU A 85 -3.97 7.90 -9.72
C LEU A 85 -3.92 8.53 -11.12
N ALA A 86 -3.20 9.65 -11.24
CA ALA A 86 -3.01 10.34 -12.51
C ALA A 86 -2.21 9.52 -13.52
N GLU A 87 -2.35 9.84 -14.81
CA GLU A 87 -1.62 9.15 -15.89
C GLU A 87 -0.10 9.30 -15.83
N SER A 88 0.38 10.39 -15.25
CA SER A 88 1.82 10.68 -15.07
C SER A 88 2.50 9.82 -14.01
N ILE A 89 1.75 9.04 -13.21
CA ILE A 89 2.33 8.17 -12.20
C ILE A 89 2.92 6.91 -12.86
N GLU A 90 4.21 6.70 -12.65
CA GLU A 90 4.99 5.58 -13.19
C GLU A 90 5.08 4.39 -12.22
N PHE A 91 5.03 4.65 -10.91
CA PHE A 91 5.09 3.63 -9.87
C PHE A 91 4.05 3.89 -8.78
N VAL A 92 3.43 2.82 -8.29
CA VAL A 92 2.62 2.86 -7.07
C VAL A 92 3.32 2.07 -5.97
N VAL A 93 3.40 2.66 -4.78
CA VAL A 93 3.73 2.00 -3.53
C VAL A 93 2.42 1.63 -2.83
N LEU A 94 2.16 0.35 -2.63
CA LEU A 94 0.99 -0.17 -1.90
C LEU A 94 1.40 -0.57 -0.48
N THR A 95 0.75 0.03 0.51
CA THR A 95 0.84 -0.36 1.92
C THR A 95 -0.54 -0.37 2.57
N THR A 96 -0.61 -0.83 3.81
CA THR A 96 -1.86 -1.02 4.56
C THR A 96 -1.74 -0.38 5.94
N VAL A 97 -2.85 0.14 6.46
CA VAL A 97 -2.90 0.87 7.74
C VAL A 97 -2.59 -0.01 8.95
N ASP A 98 -2.67 -1.33 8.81
CA ASP A 98 -2.45 -2.30 9.89
C ASP A 98 -1.02 -2.79 10.03
N THR A 99 -0.07 -2.21 9.29
CA THR A 99 1.36 -2.41 9.46
C THR A 99 2.03 -1.15 10.03
N PRO A 100 1.70 -0.72 11.26
CA PRO A 100 2.08 0.60 11.79
C PRO A 100 3.59 0.78 11.99
N ASP A 101 4.37 -0.31 12.02
CA ASP A 101 5.84 -0.28 12.13
C ASP A 101 6.54 -0.13 10.76
N VAL A 102 5.81 -0.21 9.65
CA VAL A 102 6.35 -0.02 8.30
C VAL A 102 6.52 1.47 8.02
N GLY A 103 7.77 1.94 8.15
CA GLY A 103 8.13 3.34 7.99
C GLY A 103 8.67 3.73 6.61
N ALA A 104 8.99 5.02 6.48
CA ALA A 104 9.53 5.62 5.25
C ALA A 104 10.83 4.98 4.74
N ALA A 105 11.65 4.41 5.63
CA ALA A 105 12.87 3.70 5.24
C ALA A 105 12.56 2.45 4.41
N SER A 106 11.54 1.68 4.80
CA SER A 106 11.08 0.50 4.05
C SER A 106 10.53 0.91 2.70
N VAL A 107 9.71 1.97 2.65
CA VAL A 107 9.16 2.53 1.39
C VAL A 107 10.28 2.93 0.44
N ARG A 108 11.25 3.75 0.88
CA ARG A 108 12.39 4.17 0.05
C ARG A 108 13.19 2.98 -0.47
N ARG A 109 13.44 1.98 0.38
CA ARG A 109 14.25 0.81 0.01
C ARG A 109 13.57 -0.03 -1.07
N VAL A 110 12.28 -0.32 -0.90
CA VAL A 110 11.54 -1.13 -1.88
C VAL A 110 11.32 -0.35 -3.19
N LEU A 111 11.04 0.95 -3.11
CA LEU A 111 10.92 1.82 -4.28
C LEU A 111 12.22 1.88 -5.08
N ALA A 112 13.36 2.05 -4.42
CA ALA A 112 14.66 2.06 -5.07
C ALA A 112 14.96 0.73 -5.78
N ALA A 113 14.61 -0.40 -5.16
CA ALA A 113 14.79 -1.71 -5.77
C ALA A 113 13.92 -1.90 -7.03
N ALA A 114 12.64 -1.51 -6.97
CA ALA A 114 11.76 -1.55 -8.14
C ALA A 114 12.28 -0.62 -9.25
N ALA A 115 12.71 0.59 -8.91
CA ALA A 115 13.24 1.57 -9.84
C ALA A 115 14.50 1.08 -10.60
N ALA A 116 15.36 0.32 -9.92
CA ALA A 116 16.58 -0.23 -10.49
C ALA A 116 16.35 -1.55 -11.24
N SER A 117 15.20 -2.19 -11.06
CA SER A 117 14.86 -3.46 -11.69
C SER A 117 14.30 -3.29 -13.10
N GLU A 118 14.56 -4.26 -13.98
CA GLU A 118 13.95 -4.32 -15.31
C GLU A 118 12.44 -4.56 -15.24
N SER A 119 11.96 -5.33 -14.27
CA SER A 119 10.53 -5.62 -14.10
C SER A 119 9.74 -4.46 -13.51
N GLY A 120 10.37 -3.56 -12.75
CA GLY A 120 9.67 -2.48 -12.05
C GLY A 120 8.78 -2.98 -10.91
N LEU A 121 9.06 -4.20 -10.41
CA LEU A 121 8.30 -4.87 -9.36
C LEU A 121 9.21 -5.16 -8.18
N ALA A 122 8.83 -4.71 -6.99
CA ALA A 122 9.52 -5.08 -5.76
C ALA A 122 8.54 -5.28 -4.61
N ARG A 123 8.92 -6.12 -3.65
CA ARG A 123 8.12 -6.41 -2.46
C ARG A 123 9.02 -6.53 -1.24
N ALA A 124 8.63 -5.87 -0.15
CA ALA A 124 9.29 -6.06 1.14
C ALA A 124 9.18 -7.51 1.62
N ARG A 125 10.22 -7.95 2.33
CA ARG A 125 10.26 -9.24 3.03
C ARG A 125 10.84 -9.01 4.42
N TYR A 126 10.28 -9.69 5.41
CA TYR A 126 10.70 -9.62 6.81
C TYR A 126 11.07 -11.03 7.27
N GLY A 127 12.36 -11.35 7.14
CA GLY A 127 12.84 -12.73 7.22
C GLY A 127 12.35 -13.53 6.01
N GLU A 128 11.62 -14.61 6.24
CA GLU A 128 11.06 -15.46 5.17
C GLU A 128 9.69 -14.96 4.65
N ARG A 129 9.09 -13.98 5.32
CA ARG A 129 7.70 -13.58 5.11
C ARG A 129 7.61 -12.40 4.15
N PRO A 130 6.89 -12.52 3.03
CA PRO A 130 6.66 -11.40 2.13
C PRO A 130 5.59 -10.47 2.73
N GLY A 131 5.81 -9.16 2.67
CA GLY A 131 4.97 -8.16 3.36
C GLY A 131 4.81 -6.86 2.57
N HIS A 132 4.48 -5.79 3.30
CA HIS A 132 4.37 -4.42 2.79
C HIS A 132 5.62 -3.58 3.12
N PRO A 133 5.96 -2.58 2.29
CA PRO A 133 5.24 -2.15 1.10
C PRO A 133 5.54 -3.00 -0.13
N VAL A 134 4.68 -2.90 -1.14
CA VAL A 134 4.89 -3.42 -2.49
C VAL A 134 5.01 -2.26 -3.46
N VAL A 135 5.89 -2.36 -4.46
CA VAL A 135 6.01 -1.37 -5.53
C VAL A 135 5.73 -1.99 -6.89
N ILE A 136 4.85 -1.34 -7.65
CA ILE A 136 4.35 -1.84 -8.95
C ILE A 136 4.44 -0.75 -10.01
N ALA A 137 5.24 -0.96 -11.05
CA ALA A 137 5.29 -0.06 -12.20
C ALA A 137 3.98 -0.05 -12.99
N ARG A 138 3.63 1.12 -13.57
CA ARG A 138 2.36 1.38 -14.27
C ARG A 138 2.02 0.37 -15.35
N ARG A 139 3.03 -0.12 -16.09
CA ARG A 139 2.86 -1.11 -17.16
C ARG A 139 2.15 -2.40 -16.70
N HIS A 140 2.20 -2.71 -15.42
CA HIS A 140 1.58 -3.90 -14.82
C HIS A 140 0.17 -3.65 -14.29
N TRP A 141 -0.28 -2.40 -14.18
CA TRP A 141 -1.56 -2.08 -13.56
C TRP A 141 -2.76 -2.68 -14.29
N PRO A 142 -2.83 -2.71 -15.63
CA PRO A 142 -3.94 -3.39 -16.32
C PRO A 142 -4.03 -4.87 -15.92
N GLN A 143 -2.90 -5.59 -15.95
CA GLN A 143 -2.84 -7.00 -15.58
C GLN A 143 -3.18 -7.24 -14.11
N LEU A 144 -2.72 -6.36 -13.22
CA LEU A 144 -3.10 -6.39 -11.82
C LEU A 144 -4.61 -6.18 -11.66
N LEU A 145 -5.19 -5.15 -12.29
CA LEU A 145 -6.62 -4.83 -12.22
C LEU A 145 -7.50 -5.97 -12.72
N ASP A 146 -7.05 -6.72 -13.73
CA ASP A 146 -7.73 -7.90 -14.26
C ASP A 146 -7.66 -9.11 -13.32
N ALA A 147 -6.58 -9.21 -12.54
CA ALA A 147 -6.36 -10.30 -11.57
C ALA A 147 -7.01 -10.06 -10.19
N LEU A 148 -7.43 -8.83 -9.87
CA LEU A 148 -8.03 -8.48 -8.58
C LEU A 148 -9.43 -9.10 -8.41
N THR A 149 -9.59 -9.98 -7.40
CA THR A 149 -10.87 -10.62 -7.07
C THR A 149 -11.04 -10.80 -5.56
N GLY A 150 -12.27 -10.60 -5.05
CA GLY A 150 -12.64 -10.86 -3.66
C GLY A 150 -11.71 -10.21 -2.62
N ASP A 151 -11.28 -11.02 -1.64
CA ASP A 151 -10.44 -10.59 -0.52
C ASP A 151 -8.94 -10.50 -0.86
N ASP A 152 -8.54 -10.79 -2.10
CA ASP A 152 -7.16 -10.71 -2.51
C ASP A 152 -6.75 -9.28 -2.90
N GLY A 153 -5.62 -8.83 -2.34
CA GLY A 153 -4.90 -7.65 -2.81
C GLY A 153 -3.96 -7.99 -3.98
N ALA A 154 -2.86 -7.25 -4.12
CA ALA A 154 -1.84 -7.53 -5.14
C ALA A 154 -1.04 -8.84 -4.89
N GLY A 155 -1.26 -9.52 -3.77
CA GLY A 155 -0.51 -10.70 -3.33
C GLY A 155 -0.45 -11.84 -4.36
N PRO A 156 -1.59 -12.36 -4.86
CA PRO A 156 -1.60 -13.42 -5.87
C PRO A 156 -0.88 -13.02 -7.17
N PHE A 157 -1.13 -11.79 -7.66
CA PHE A 157 -0.47 -11.24 -8.86
C PHE A 157 1.07 -11.26 -8.73
N LEU A 158 1.59 -10.93 -7.54
CA LEU A 158 3.04 -10.94 -7.31
C LEU A 158 3.59 -12.37 -7.15
N ARG A 159 2.82 -13.29 -6.54
CA ARG A 159 3.25 -14.69 -6.35
C ARG A 159 3.31 -15.47 -7.65
N SER A 160 2.53 -15.09 -8.66
CA SER A 160 2.55 -15.74 -9.97
C SER A 160 3.71 -15.29 -10.87
N ARG A 161 4.67 -14.53 -10.34
CA ARG A 161 5.76 -13.91 -11.09
C ARG A 161 7.11 -14.29 -10.49
N ASP A 162 8.08 -14.49 -11.36
CA ASP A 162 9.47 -14.82 -11.04
C ASP A 162 10.41 -13.60 -11.11
N ASP A 163 9.91 -12.46 -11.59
CA ASP A 163 10.65 -11.21 -11.80
C ASP A 163 10.42 -10.15 -10.72
N VAL A 164 9.76 -10.51 -9.60
CA VAL A 164 9.54 -9.61 -8.46
C VAL A 164 10.77 -9.57 -7.57
N ILE A 165 11.35 -8.39 -7.37
CA ILE A 165 12.49 -8.22 -6.48
C ILE A 165 12.03 -8.33 -5.01
N ALA A 166 12.53 -9.35 -4.30
CA ALA A 166 12.36 -9.47 -2.86
C ALA A 166 13.37 -8.57 -2.14
N VAL A 167 12.88 -7.66 -1.30
CA VAL A 167 13.70 -6.65 -0.62
C VAL A 167 13.66 -6.91 0.88
N ASP A 168 14.82 -7.22 1.47
CA ASP A 168 14.91 -7.43 2.92
C ASP A 168 14.75 -6.11 3.68
N CYS A 169 13.76 -6.11 4.58
CA CYS A 169 13.43 -5.01 5.48
C CYS A 169 13.37 -5.46 6.94
N ALA A 170 13.89 -6.65 7.28
CA ALA A 170 13.86 -7.17 8.66
C ALA A 170 14.64 -6.31 9.67
N ASP A 171 15.59 -5.50 9.20
CA ASP A 171 16.33 -4.50 10.00
C ASP A 171 15.53 -3.22 10.25
N LEU A 172 14.41 -3.00 9.55
CA LEU A 172 13.62 -1.77 9.58
C LEU A 172 12.29 -1.91 10.33
N GLY A 173 11.85 -3.13 10.59
CA GLY A 173 10.58 -3.42 11.25
C GLY A 173 10.24 -4.90 11.20
N SER A 174 9.08 -5.26 11.73
CA SER A 174 8.56 -6.63 11.72
C SER A 174 7.66 -6.91 10.51
N GLY A 175 7.02 -5.85 9.97
CA GLY A 175 6.05 -5.94 8.88
C GLY A 175 4.85 -6.83 9.22
N LEU A 176 4.49 -6.89 10.50
CA LEU A 176 3.37 -7.67 11.00
C LEU A 176 2.08 -6.86 10.91
N ASP A 177 1.05 -7.50 10.36
CA ASP A 177 -0.30 -6.95 10.38
C ASP A 177 -0.88 -7.08 11.80
N VAL A 178 -1.35 -5.97 12.37
CA VAL A 178 -2.02 -5.96 13.68
C VAL A 178 -3.51 -6.15 13.47
N ASP A 179 -3.97 -7.37 13.67
CA ASP A 179 -5.36 -7.79 13.43
C ASP A 179 -6.26 -7.82 14.68
N GLU A 180 -5.65 -7.90 15.85
CA GLU A 180 -6.30 -8.06 17.16
C GLU A 180 -5.68 -7.09 18.17
N ARG A 181 -6.37 -6.81 19.29
CA ARG A 181 -5.96 -5.88 20.35
C ARG A 181 -5.61 -6.59 21.64
#